data_AF-A0A934L0K3-F1
#
_entry.id   AF-A0A934L0K3-F1
#
_cell.length_a   1.000
_cell.length_b   1.000
_cell.length_c   1.000
_cell.angle_alpha   90.00
_cell.angle_beta   90.00
_cell.angle_gamma   90.00
#
_symmetry.space_group_name_H-M   'P 1'
#
loop_
_entity.id
_entity.type
_entity.pdbx_description
1 polymer ?
#
loop_
_entity_poly.entity_id
_entity_poly.type
_entity_poly.pdbx_seq_one_letter_code
_entity_poly.pdbx_strand_id
1 'polypeptide(L)'
;MNTLARLLSVLAALVLVVASVRAQDEEPPPEHATLRRQPPERVERATVADDKGILQWAEHKGAQCLNCKGEGKTACLHCDRFEEKFEHAKCPECGDEKKATCRVCYGAGTLPDALEGSPCPACGAVGHTVCGICSGRGLMFPAGSNGKSSRCDLCKGVGALPCVACKGKRIVEHPKFKPSFADAKSSDYAKAIEALVKGLEGLLTFESSRDSRKDMKAFAKLVAPGVKALPALKAASDQFEAAKKSEAGGSNWQHWPDVVAQHTTIAKENLEYWLKYEKRIMTLAMQRALKNEETAAAAGKK
;
A
#
# COMPACT_ATOMS: atom_id res chain seq x y z
N MET A 1 26.85 -24.07 33.15
CA MET A 1 25.89 -23.25 32.38
C MET A 1 24.52 -23.42 33.02
N ASN A 2 23.89 -22.33 33.48
CA ASN A 2 22.66 -22.39 34.27
C ASN A 2 21.46 -22.88 33.43
N THR A 3 21.00 -24.10 33.71
CA THR A 3 19.79 -24.70 33.15
C THR A 3 18.55 -23.82 33.33
N LEU A 4 18.49 -23.05 34.43
CA LEU A 4 17.42 -22.10 34.71
C LEU A 4 17.35 -20.96 33.68
N ALA A 5 18.50 -20.45 33.24
CA ALA A 5 18.57 -19.37 32.26
C ALA A 5 18.08 -19.84 30.88
N ARG A 6 18.43 -21.07 30.47
CA ARG A 6 17.94 -21.68 29.22
C ARG A 6 16.43 -21.90 29.24
N LEU A 7 15.87 -22.35 30.36
CA LEU A 7 14.43 -22.56 30.52
C LEU A 7 13.64 -21.24 30.44
N LEU A 8 14.13 -20.18 31.09
CA LEU A 8 13.53 -18.84 31.02
C LEU A 8 13.58 -18.24 29.61
N SER A 9 14.68 -18.44 28.87
CA SER A 9 14.77 -17.98 27.47
C SER A 9 13.80 -18.72 26.55
N VAL A 10 13.60 -20.03 26.73
CA VAL A 10 12.64 -20.82 25.95
C VAL A 10 11.20 -20.43 26.29
N LEU A 11 10.89 -20.22 27.58
CA LEU A 11 9.55 -19.78 27.99
C LEU A 11 9.20 -18.38 27.46
N ALA A 12 10.16 -17.44 27.51
CA ALA A 12 9.97 -16.10 26.97
C ALA A 12 9.75 -16.12 25.45
N ALA A 13 10.49 -16.97 24.72
CA ALA A 13 10.27 -17.19 23.29
C ALA A 13 8.88 -17.78 23.01
N LEU A 14 8.41 -18.73 23.82
CA LEU A 14 7.08 -19.35 23.64
C LEU A 14 5.94 -18.35 23.89
N VAL A 15 6.05 -17.51 24.92
CA VAL A 15 5.02 -16.49 25.24
C VAL A 15 4.93 -15.43 24.14
N LEU A 16 6.07 -15.04 23.54
CA LEU A 16 6.07 -14.12 22.39
C LEU A 16 5.42 -14.74 21.15
N VAL A 17 5.60 -16.04 20.91
CA VAL A 17 4.94 -16.75 19.78
C VAL A 17 3.43 -16.83 19.99
N VAL A 18 2.95 -17.10 21.21
CA VAL A 18 1.50 -17.22 21.49
C VAL A 18 0.78 -15.87 21.42
N ALA A 19 1.43 -14.78 21.83
CA ALA A 19 0.87 -13.43 21.69
C ALA A 19 0.74 -12.99 20.22
N SER A 20 1.60 -13.50 19.34
CA SER A 20 1.58 -13.20 17.90
C SER A 20 0.37 -13.82 17.19
N VAL A 21 -0.13 -14.96 17.67
CA VAL A 21 -1.25 -15.69 17.06
C VAL A 21 -2.61 -15.10 17.47
N ARG A 22 -2.78 -14.72 18.75
CA ARG A 22 -4.06 -14.18 19.23
C ARG A 22 -4.40 -12.76 18.76
N ALA A 23 -3.44 -11.98 18.27
CA ALA A 23 -3.70 -10.64 17.76
C ALA A 23 -4.43 -10.61 16.40
N GLN A 24 -4.74 -11.77 15.81
CA GLN A 24 -5.37 -11.89 14.48
C GLN A 24 -6.79 -12.49 14.50
N ASP A 25 -7.26 -12.98 15.65
CA ASP A 25 -8.55 -13.70 15.81
C ASP A 25 -9.75 -12.79 16.14
N GLU A 26 -9.74 -11.50 15.75
CA GLU A 26 -10.96 -10.68 15.82
C GLU A 26 -11.97 -11.14 14.76
N GLU A 27 -13.21 -11.44 15.19
CA GLU A 27 -14.35 -11.96 14.42
C GLU A 27 -14.41 -11.41 12.98
N PRO A 28 -14.68 -12.24 11.96
CA PRO A 28 -14.73 -11.78 10.57
C PRO A 28 -15.77 -10.66 10.41
N PRO A 29 -15.47 -9.56 9.68
CA PRO A 29 -16.44 -8.49 9.52
C PRO A 29 -17.60 -8.97 8.63
N PRO A 30 -18.76 -8.30 8.66
CA PRO A 30 -19.90 -8.62 7.80
C PRO A 30 -19.49 -8.73 6.33
N GLU A 31 -20.19 -9.52 5.51
CA GLU A 31 -19.83 -9.87 4.10
C GLU A 31 -19.52 -8.69 3.16
N HIS A 32 -19.82 -7.44 3.55
CA HIS A 32 -19.39 -6.21 2.88
C HIS A 32 -18.07 -5.63 3.43
N ALA A 33 -17.28 -6.48 4.07
CA ALA A 33 -16.11 -6.16 4.87
C ALA A 33 -15.08 -5.31 4.12
N THR A 34 -14.71 -4.20 4.75
CA THR A 34 -13.48 -3.48 4.44
C THR A 34 -12.30 -4.45 4.36
N LEU A 35 -11.49 -4.33 3.30
CA LEU A 35 -10.26 -5.12 3.16
C LEU A 35 -9.42 -4.98 4.43
N ARG A 36 -9.11 -6.10 5.08
CA ARG A 36 -8.21 -6.12 6.24
C ARG A 36 -6.78 -5.96 5.75
N ARG A 37 -6.38 -4.72 5.48
CA ARG A 37 -4.96 -4.39 5.32
C ARG A 37 -4.27 -4.59 6.66
N GLN A 38 -3.05 -5.11 6.65
CA GLN A 38 -2.25 -5.22 7.87
C GLN A 38 -2.00 -3.80 8.41
N PRO A 39 -2.38 -3.49 9.66
CA PRO A 39 -2.08 -2.19 10.22
C PRO A 39 -0.55 -1.96 10.19
N PRO A 40 -0.07 -0.83 9.62
CA PRO A 40 1.35 -0.60 9.43
C PRO A 40 2.21 -0.81 10.69
N GLU A 41 1.71 -0.42 11.86
CA GLU A 41 2.39 -0.56 13.15
C GLU A 41 2.52 -2.02 13.62
N ARG A 42 1.71 -2.94 13.08
CA ARG A 42 1.74 -4.38 13.37
C ARG A 42 2.57 -5.17 12.36
N VAL A 43 3.27 -4.50 11.44
CA VAL A 43 4.19 -5.16 10.52
C VAL A 43 5.46 -5.51 11.29
N GLU A 44 5.85 -6.78 11.20
CA GLU A 44 7.01 -7.36 11.91
C GLU A 44 7.85 -8.19 10.95
N ARG A 45 9.17 -8.25 11.21
CA ARG A 45 10.09 -9.18 10.55
C ARG A 45 11.10 -9.72 11.55
N ALA A 46 11.19 -11.05 11.60
CA ALA A 46 12.11 -11.74 12.49
C ALA A 46 13.56 -11.64 11.98
N THR A 47 14.50 -11.62 12.93
CA THR A 47 15.94 -11.73 12.67
C THR A 47 16.52 -12.92 13.42
N VAL A 48 17.61 -13.47 12.91
CA VAL A 48 18.40 -14.56 13.50
C VAL A 48 19.86 -14.16 13.51
N ALA A 49 20.57 -14.40 14.61
CA ALA A 49 22.01 -14.16 14.67
C ALA A 49 22.76 -15.24 13.88
N ASP A 50 23.75 -14.85 13.10
CA ASP A 50 24.72 -15.75 12.49
C ASP A 50 25.84 -16.13 13.48
N ASP A 51 26.81 -16.93 13.02
CA ASP A 51 27.94 -17.41 13.84
C ASP A 51 28.83 -16.28 14.39
N LYS A 52 28.71 -15.06 13.85
CA LYS A 52 29.42 -13.86 14.31
C LYS A 52 28.58 -12.99 15.23
N GLY A 53 27.36 -13.43 15.58
CA GLY A 53 26.40 -12.65 16.35
C GLY A 53 25.71 -11.54 15.55
N ILE A 54 25.94 -11.46 14.23
CA ILE A 54 25.34 -10.44 13.38
C ILE A 54 23.92 -10.90 13.04
N LEU A 55 22.94 -10.02 13.25
CA LEU A 55 21.55 -10.29 12.95
C LEU A 55 21.34 -10.29 11.43
N GLN A 56 20.81 -11.40 10.92
CA GLN A 56 20.31 -11.57 9.56
C GLN A 56 18.79 -11.62 9.57
N TRP A 57 18.15 -11.23 8.47
CA TRP A 57 16.71 -11.42 8.33
C TRP A 57 16.41 -12.93 8.29
N ALA A 58 15.42 -13.36 9.08
CA ALA A 58 14.96 -14.73 9.01
C ALA A 58 14.22 -14.97 7.69
N GLU A 59 14.29 -16.22 7.19
CA GLU A 59 13.51 -16.67 6.05
C GLU A 59 12.02 -16.32 6.24
N HIS A 60 11.43 -15.71 5.22
CA HIS A 60 10.01 -15.34 5.25
C HIS A 60 9.15 -16.53 4.81
N LYS A 61 8.38 -17.09 5.75
CA LYS A 61 7.50 -18.23 5.47
C LYS A 61 6.11 -17.86 4.97
N GLY A 62 5.79 -16.56 4.82
CA GLY A 62 4.51 -16.07 4.29
C GLY A 62 3.28 -16.62 5.00
N ALA A 63 2.76 -15.90 6.01
CA ALA A 63 1.52 -16.30 6.66
C ALA A 63 0.36 -16.36 5.65
N GLN A 64 -0.57 -17.30 5.84
CA GLN A 64 -1.77 -17.42 5.02
C GLN A 64 -2.55 -16.10 5.05
N CYS A 65 -2.98 -15.62 3.89
CA CYS A 65 -3.75 -14.38 3.81
C CYS A 65 -5.18 -14.61 4.30
N LEU A 66 -5.53 -14.00 5.43
CA LEU A 66 -6.86 -14.14 6.04
C LEU A 66 -8.00 -13.59 5.16
N ASN A 67 -7.72 -12.60 4.30
CA ASN A 67 -8.75 -12.01 3.42
C ASN A 67 -9.23 -12.97 2.33
N CYS A 68 -8.34 -13.81 1.80
CA CYS A 68 -8.67 -14.78 0.75
C CYS A 68 -8.56 -16.23 1.22
N LYS A 69 -8.26 -16.46 2.51
CA LYS A 69 -8.02 -17.79 3.09
C LYS A 69 -7.04 -18.63 2.27
N GLY A 70 -6.03 -18.01 1.67
CA GLY A 70 -5.04 -18.69 0.83
C GLY A 70 -5.42 -18.86 -0.65
N GLU A 71 -6.64 -18.56 -1.07
CA GLU A 71 -7.09 -18.77 -2.46
C GLU A 71 -6.48 -17.76 -3.46
N GLY A 72 -5.93 -16.65 -2.97
CA GLY A 72 -5.43 -15.56 -3.81
C GLY A 72 -6.55 -14.75 -4.50
N LYS A 73 -7.82 -15.13 -4.36
CA LYS A 73 -8.98 -14.39 -4.87
C LYS A 73 -9.94 -14.01 -3.74
N THR A 74 -10.65 -12.90 -3.89
CA THR A 74 -11.72 -12.45 -2.99
C THR A 74 -12.95 -12.06 -3.79
N ALA A 75 -14.09 -11.85 -3.13
CA ALA A 75 -15.24 -11.20 -3.78
C ALA A 75 -14.80 -9.88 -4.45
N CYS A 76 -15.35 -9.62 -5.63
CA CYS A 76 -15.01 -8.42 -6.39
C CYS A 76 -15.80 -7.22 -5.86
N LEU A 77 -15.16 -6.44 -5.00
CA LEU A 77 -15.73 -5.20 -4.43
C LEU A 77 -16.20 -4.22 -5.50
N HIS A 78 -15.57 -4.23 -6.68
CA HIS A 78 -16.04 -3.45 -7.81
C HIS A 78 -17.43 -3.94 -8.28
N CYS A 79 -17.62 -5.24 -8.50
CA CYS A 79 -18.93 -5.79 -8.87
C CYS A 79 -19.98 -5.55 -7.79
N ASP A 80 -19.63 -5.68 -6.51
CA ASP A 80 -20.57 -5.47 -5.40
C ASP A 80 -21.10 -4.04 -5.32
N ARG A 81 -20.36 -3.07 -5.90
CA ARG A 81 -20.80 -1.66 -5.97
C ARG A 81 -21.93 -1.43 -6.96
N PHE A 82 -22.13 -2.33 -7.94
CA PHE A 82 -23.11 -2.14 -9.01
C PHE A 82 -24.07 -3.33 -9.02
N GLU A 83 -25.31 -3.08 -8.61
CA GLU A 83 -26.38 -4.09 -8.54
C GLU A 83 -26.71 -4.69 -9.93
N GLU A 84 -26.53 -3.89 -10.98
CA GLU A 84 -26.77 -4.29 -12.36
C GLU A 84 -25.46 -4.71 -13.06
N LYS A 85 -25.53 -5.74 -13.91
CA LYS A 85 -24.41 -6.14 -14.76
C LYS A 85 -23.98 -4.95 -15.61
N PHE A 86 -22.68 -4.69 -15.68
CA PHE A 86 -22.11 -3.73 -16.62
C PHE A 86 -22.58 -4.04 -18.04
N GLU A 87 -23.49 -3.23 -18.58
CA GLU A 87 -24.09 -3.50 -19.89
C GLU A 87 -23.06 -3.47 -21.03
N HIS A 88 -21.89 -2.85 -20.82
CA HIS A 88 -21.01 -2.44 -21.91
C HIS A 88 -19.51 -2.71 -21.73
N ALA A 89 -19.05 -3.24 -20.58
CA ALA A 89 -17.65 -3.61 -20.40
C ALA A 89 -17.48 -4.69 -19.32
N LYS A 90 -16.51 -5.60 -19.52
CA LYS A 90 -16.09 -6.52 -18.46
C LYS A 90 -15.61 -5.72 -17.25
N CYS A 91 -15.97 -6.15 -16.04
CA CYS A 91 -15.49 -5.53 -14.82
C CYS A 91 -13.94 -5.39 -14.85
N PRO A 92 -13.37 -4.19 -14.66
CA PRO A 92 -11.92 -3.98 -14.79
C PRO A 92 -11.11 -4.66 -13.69
N GLU A 93 -11.76 -5.15 -12.63
CA GLU A 93 -11.10 -5.85 -11.54
C GLU A 93 -11.13 -7.38 -11.67
N CYS A 94 -12.26 -7.96 -12.11
CA CYS A 94 -12.45 -9.41 -12.15
C CYS A 94 -12.80 -9.99 -13.53
N GLY A 95 -12.98 -9.18 -14.56
CA GLY A 95 -13.34 -9.67 -15.90
C GLY A 95 -14.69 -10.40 -15.95
N ASP A 96 -15.63 -10.05 -15.06
CA ASP A 96 -16.95 -10.67 -14.83
C ASP A 96 -16.94 -12.03 -14.12
N GLU A 97 -15.80 -12.47 -13.58
CA GLU A 97 -15.71 -13.70 -12.76
C GLU A 97 -16.35 -13.54 -11.37
N LYS A 98 -16.72 -12.31 -10.97
CA LYS A 98 -17.15 -11.92 -9.60
C LYS A 98 -16.12 -12.22 -8.49
N LYS A 99 -14.98 -12.81 -8.83
CA LYS A 99 -13.83 -13.01 -7.96
C LYS A 99 -12.65 -12.20 -8.47
N ALA A 100 -12.20 -11.25 -7.67
CA ALA A 100 -11.03 -10.41 -7.96
C ALA A 100 -9.76 -11.02 -7.35
N THR A 101 -8.59 -10.69 -7.91
CA THR A 101 -7.32 -10.93 -7.22
C THR A 101 -7.34 -10.25 -5.85
N CYS A 102 -7.00 -11.00 -4.81
CA CYS A 102 -6.95 -10.48 -3.44
C CYS A 102 -5.95 -9.31 -3.38
N ARG A 103 -6.44 -8.14 -2.98
CA ARG A 103 -5.62 -6.91 -2.91
C ARG A 103 -4.59 -6.94 -1.78
N VAL A 104 -4.73 -7.82 -0.79
CA VAL A 104 -3.84 -7.88 0.39
C VAL A 104 -2.63 -8.79 0.13
N CYS A 105 -2.82 -9.94 -0.51
CA CYS A 105 -1.73 -10.85 -0.88
C CYS A 105 -1.34 -10.77 -2.36
N TYR A 106 -1.94 -9.86 -3.12
CA TYR A 106 -1.73 -9.67 -4.56
C TYR A 106 -1.92 -10.93 -5.41
N GLY A 107 -2.76 -11.86 -4.95
CA GLY A 107 -2.99 -13.14 -5.64
C GLY A 107 -2.12 -14.31 -5.17
N ALA A 108 -1.15 -14.08 -4.29
CA ALA A 108 -0.23 -15.14 -3.85
C ALA A 108 -0.84 -16.15 -2.85
N GLY A 109 -1.95 -15.81 -2.20
CA GLY A 109 -2.52 -16.61 -1.10
C GLY A 109 -1.79 -16.45 0.24
N THR A 110 -0.54 -15.99 0.23
CA THR A 110 0.27 -15.68 1.42
C THR A 110 0.64 -14.21 1.49
N LEU A 111 0.86 -13.69 2.70
CA LEU A 111 1.29 -12.30 2.86
C LEU A 111 2.71 -12.12 2.29
N PRO A 112 2.94 -11.06 1.50
CA PRO A 112 4.25 -10.76 0.91
C PRO A 112 5.30 -10.50 2.00
N ASP A 113 6.58 -10.72 1.69
CA ASP A 113 7.65 -10.22 2.56
C ASP A 113 7.64 -8.68 2.50
N ALA A 114 7.46 -8.07 3.67
CA ALA A 114 7.47 -6.62 3.82
C ALA A 114 8.85 -5.97 3.56
N LEU A 115 9.90 -6.76 3.31
CA LEU A 115 11.20 -6.28 2.84
C LEU A 115 11.33 -6.31 1.32
N GLU A 116 10.50 -7.10 0.62
CA GLU A 116 10.54 -7.24 -0.84
C GLU A 116 9.66 -6.20 -1.53
N GLY A 117 8.49 -5.92 -0.97
CA GLY A 117 7.63 -4.86 -1.50
C GLY A 117 6.47 -4.49 -0.59
N SER A 118 5.86 -3.37 -0.93
CA SER A 118 4.72 -2.81 -0.22
C SER A 118 3.52 -2.63 -1.16
N PRO A 119 2.29 -2.52 -0.62
CA PRO A 119 1.11 -2.25 -1.44
C PRO A 119 1.34 -0.99 -2.28
N CYS A 120 0.98 -1.02 -3.56
CA CYS A 120 1.21 0.14 -4.44
C CYS A 120 0.55 1.41 -3.86
N PRO A 121 1.32 2.47 -3.51
CA PRO A 121 0.79 3.67 -2.86
C PRO A 121 -0.26 4.40 -3.73
N ALA A 122 -0.15 4.24 -5.04
CA ALA A 122 -0.99 4.97 -5.97
C ALA A 122 -2.38 4.36 -6.20
N CYS A 123 -2.52 3.05 -6.02
CA CYS A 123 -3.80 2.34 -6.26
C CYS A 123 -4.26 1.49 -5.07
N GLY A 124 -3.53 1.48 -3.94
CA GLY A 124 -3.88 0.65 -2.79
C GLY A 124 -3.97 -0.84 -3.12
N ALA A 125 -3.06 -1.31 -3.99
CA ALA A 125 -2.99 -2.70 -4.49
C ALA A 125 -4.18 -3.21 -5.31
N VAL A 126 -4.96 -2.29 -5.89
CA VAL A 126 -6.04 -2.64 -6.83
C VAL A 126 -5.49 -2.99 -8.22
N GLY A 127 -4.34 -2.43 -8.60
CA GLY A 127 -3.74 -2.60 -9.94
C GLY A 127 -4.27 -1.63 -10.99
N HIS A 128 -5.32 -0.88 -10.66
CA HIS A 128 -5.92 0.19 -11.45
C HIS A 128 -6.50 1.26 -10.52
N THR A 129 -6.79 2.43 -11.06
CA THR A 129 -7.54 3.50 -10.37
C THR A 129 -8.94 3.55 -10.96
N VAL A 130 -9.97 3.58 -10.10
CA VAL A 130 -11.35 3.74 -10.55
C VAL A 130 -11.48 5.07 -11.30
N CYS A 131 -12.14 5.04 -12.46
CA CYS A 131 -12.38 6.26 -13.22
C CYS A 131 -13.40 7.10 -12.46
N GLY A 132 -12.96 8.24 -11.92
CA GLY A 132 -13.81 9.12 -11.09
C GLY A 132 -14.96 9.73 -11.84
N ILE A 133 -14.71 10.06 -13.11
CA ILE A 133 -15.69 10.67 -13.99
C ILE A 133 -16.93 9.78 -14.10
N CYS A 134 -16.77 8.50 -14.43
CA CYS A 134 -17.88 7.53 -14.45
C CYS A 134 -18.10 6.79 -13.12
N SER A 135 -17.37 7.16 -12.07
CA SER A 135 -17.35 6.47 -10.78
C SER A 135 -17.14 4.95 -10.85
N GLY A 136 -16.47 4.44 -11.89
CA GLY A 136 -16.28 3.00 -12.10
C GLY A 136 -17.22 2.35 -13.11
N ARG A 137 -18.32 3.01 -13.50
CA ARG A 137 -19.35 2.40 -14.37
C ARG A 137 -18.89 2.18 -15.81
N GLY A 138 -17.90 2.92 -16.27
CA GLY A 138 -17.54 3.02 -17.68
C GLY A 138 -18.55 3.84 -18.51
N LEU A 139 -19.67 4.24 -17.90
CA LEU A 139 -20.74 4.98 -18.54
C LEU A 139 -20.95 6.33 -17.90
N MET A 140 -21.39 7.27 -18.71
CA MET A 140 -21.71 8.63 -18.32
C MET A 140 -23.18 8.90 -18.60
N PHE A 141 -23.81 9.71 -17.76
CA PHE A 141 -25.18 10.18 -17.92
C PHE A 141 -25.16 11.70 -18.01
N PRO A 142 -24.94 12.28 -19.21
CA PRO A 142 -24.88 13.73 -19.37
C PRO A 142 -26.17 14.41 -18.90
N ALA A 143 -26.07 15.63 -18.37
CA ALA A 143 -27.23 16.43 -18.00
C ALA A 143 -28.13 16.66 -19.23
N GLY A 144 -29.44 16.44 -19.08
CA GLY A 144 -30.41 16.58 -20.18
C GLY A 144 -30.47 15.39 -21.16
N SER A 145 -29.76 14.29 -20.89
CA SER A 145 -29.77 13.08 -21.73
C SER A 145 -31.05 12.24 -21.67
N ASN A 146 -32.02 12.60 -20.83
CA ASN A 146 -33.24 11.81 -20.56
C ASN A 146 -32.92 10.34 -20.19
N GLY A 147 -31.86 10.13 -19.39
CA GLY A 147 -31.44 8.81 -18.94
C GLY A 147 -30.57 8.03 -19.93
N LYS A 148 -30.27 8.58 -21.12
CA LYS A 148 -29.39 7.92 -22.09
C LYS A 148 -27.94 7.96 -21.61
N SER A 149 -27.32 6.79 -21.47
CA SER A 149 -25.89 6.69 -21.18
C SER A 149 -25.03 6.82 -22.43
N SER A 150 -23.82 7.35 -22.28
CA SER A 150 -22.74 7.25 -23.26
C SER A 150 -21.51 6.59 -22.65
N ARG A 151 -20.62 6.04 -23.49
CA ARG A 151 -19.32 5.54 -23.01
C ARG A 151 -18.53 6.70 -22.42
N CYS A 152 -17.91 6.47 -21.27
CA CYS A 152 -17.02 7.44 -20.66
C CYS A 152 -15.80 7.66 -21.55
N ASP A 153 -15.61 8.88 -22.03
CA ASP A 153 -14.51 9.24 -22.92
C ASP A 153 -13.13 9.12 -22.27
N LEU A 154 -13.06 9.21 -20.94
CA LEU A 154 -11.81 9.11 -20.21
C LEU A 154 -11.31 7.66 -20.16
N CYS A 155 -12.12 6.75 -19.60
CA CYS A 155 -11.75 5.34 -19.48
C CYS A 155 -12.16 4.51 -20.70
N LYS A 156 -12.67 5.14 -21.75
CA LYS A 156 -13.16 4.48 -22.98
C LYS A 156 -14.14 3.34 -22.70
N GLY A 157 -15.04 3.52 -21.73
CA GLY A 157 -16.00 2.48 -21.34
C GLY A 157 -15.53 1.46 -20.29
N VAL A 158 -14.25 1.44 -19.91
CA VAL A 158 -13.70 0.39 -19.03
C VAL A 158 -14.08 0.55 -17.55
N GLY A 159 -14.32 1.78 -17.10
CA GLY A 159 -14.58 2.09 -15.68
C GLY A 159 -13.33 2.28 -14.83
N ALA A 160 -12.14 2.02 -15.36
CA ALA A 160 -10.88 2.21 -14.65
C ALA A 160 -9.75 2.68 -15.58
N LEU A 161 -8.70 3.21 -14.96
CA LEU A 161 -7.43 3.55 -15.62
C LEU A 161 -6.34 2.63 -15.07
N PRO A 162 -5.45 2.07 -15.91
CA PRO A 162 -4.36 1.24 -15.45
C PRO A 162 -3.47 2.03 -14.48
N CYS A 163 -3.03 1.39 -13.40
CA CYS A 163 -2.12 2.04 -12.47
C CYS A 163 -0.73 2.11 -13.10
N VAL A 164 -0.24 3.30 -13.44
CA VAL A 164 1.08 3.50 -14.04
C VAL A 164 2.22 3.20 -13.06
N ALA A 165 1.96 3.33 -11.75
CA ALA A 165 2.98 3.08 -10.72
C ALA A 165 3.33 1.59 -10.60
N CYS A 166 2.34 0.70 -10.52
CA CYS A 166 2.57 -0.75 -10.40
C CYS A 166 2.34 -1.53 -11.69
N LYS A 167 1.76 -0.91 -12.73
CA LYS A 167 1.42 -1.57 -14.01
C LYS A 167 0.61 -2.86 -13.83
N GLY A 168 -0.36 -2.83 -12.90
CA GLY A 168 -1.19 -3.98 -12.57
C GLY A 168 -0.56 -5.00 -11.62
N LYS A 169 0.72 -4.86 -11.24
CA LYS A 169 1.39 -5.77 -10.29
C LYS A 169 0.86 -5.67 -8.87
N ARG A 170 0.15 -4.59 -8.51
CA ARG A 170 -0.46 -4.30 -7.20
C ARG A 170 0.52 -4.06 -6.04
N ILE A 171 1.73 -4.60 -6.15
CA ILE A 171 2.86 -4.33 -5.28
C ILE A 171 3.82 -3.35 -5.96
N VAL A 172 4.47 -2.50 -5.17
CA VAL A 172 5.70 -1.83 -5.56
C VAL A 172 6.84 -2.51 -4.82
N GLU A 173 7.80 -3.04 -5.57
CA GLU A 173 9.06 -3.51 -4.97
C GLU A 173 9.66 -2.35 -4.21
N HIS A 174 10.15 -2.57 -2.97
CA HIS A 174 10.84 -1.52 -2.24
C HIS A 174 12.02 -1.09 -3.11
N PRO A 175 11.96 0.09 -3.75
CA PRO A 175 12.86 0.41 -4.83
C PRO A 175 14.24 0.52 -4.22
N LYS A 176 15.11 -0.46 -4.51
CA LYS A 176 16.51 -0.61 -4.06
C LYS A 176 16.92 0.55 -3.17
N PHE A 177 16.54 0.48 -1.88
CA PHE A 177 17.17 1.33 -0.88
C PHE A 177 18.67 1.18 -1.14
N LYS A 178 19.39 2.28 -1.35
CA LYS A 178 20.81 2.25 -1.70
C LYS A 178 21.58 2.92 -0.57
N PRO A 179 22.46 2.20 0.14
CA PRO A 179 22.73 0.74 0.08
C PRO A 179 21.53 -0.14 0.46
N SER A 180 21.55 -1.44 0.11
CA SER A 180 20.41 -2.36 0.29
C SER A 180 19.91 -2.41 1.74
N PHE A 181 18.66 -2.85 1.98
CA PHE A 181 18.15 -3.07 3.35
C PHE A 181 19.02 -4.04 4.18
N ALA A 182 19.80 -4.91 3.52
CA ALA A 182 20.75 -5.77 4.21
C ALA A 182 22.02 -5.03 4.63
N ASP A 183 22.50 -4.10 3.80
CA ASP A 183 23.84 -3.49 3.89
C ASP A 183 23.84 -2.04 4.43
N ALA A 184 22.69 -1.42 4.56
CA ALA A 184 22.60 -0.03 4.99
C ALA A 184 22.88 0.16 6.49
N LYS A 185 23.49 1.30 6.80
CA LYS A 185 23.84 1.69 8.17
C LYS A 185 22.64 2.29 8.88
N SER A 186 22.69 2.32 10.21
CA SER A 186 21.65 2.94 11.04
C SER A 186 21.37 4.40 10.62
N SER A 187 22.42 5.16 10.30
CA SER A 187 22.31 6.56 9.85
C SER A 187 21.61 6.76 8.49
N ASP A 188 21.66 5.76 7.59
CA ASP A 188 20.95 5.82 6.29
C ASP A 188 19.45 5.70 6.51
N TYR A 189 19.03 4.80 7.39
CA TYR A 189 17.62 4.64 7.78
C TYR A 189 17.08 5.87 8.50
N ALA A 190 17.85 6.45 9.42
CA ALA A 190 17.42 7.64 10.15
C ALA A 190 17.03 8.79 9.21
N LYS A 191 17.83 9.05 8.17
CA LYS A 191 17.54 10.07 7.15
C LYS A 191 16.28 9.76 6.34
N ALA A 192 16.09 8.50 5.97
CA ALA A 192 14.92 8.08 5.21
C ALA A 192 13.63 8.12 6.06
N ILE A 193 13.71 7.74 7.34
CA ILE A 193 12.62 7.86 8.31
C ILE A 193 12.24 9.33 8.52
N GLU A 194 13.22 10.23 8.62
CA GLU A 194 12.96 11.67 8.73
C GLU A 194 12.19 12.21 7.51
N ALA A 195 12.58 11.78 6.30
CA ALA A 195 11.88 12.16 5.08
C ALA A 195 10.44 11.61 5.05
N LEU A 196 10.22 10.38 5.53
CA LEU A 196 8.89 9.78 5.68
C LEU A 196 8.01 10.55 6.68
N VAL A 197 8.58 10.95 7.82
CA VAL A 197 7.87 11.74 8.85
C VAL A 197 7.42 13.08 8.28
N LYS A 198 8.30 13.81 7.59
CA LYS A 198 7.94 15.07 6.93
C LYS A 198 6.82 14.89 5.89
N GLY A 199 6.86 13.80 5.13
CA GLY A 199 5.79 13.45 4.19
C GLY A 199 4.44 13.18 4.89
N LEU A 200 4.45 12.45 6.01
CA LEU A 200 3.26 12.19 6.83
C LEU A 200 2.68 13.47 7.43
N GLU A 201 3.52 14.33 7.99
CA GLU A 201 3.11 15.64 8.52
C GLU A 201 2.47 16.52 7.44
N GLY A 202 3.06 16.52 6.24
CA GLY A 202 2.48 17.18 5.08
C GLY A 202 1.09 16.64 4.72
N LEU A 203 0.89 15.33 4.79
CA LEU A 203 -0.41 14.72 4.46
C LEU A 203 -1.50 15.04 5.47
N LEU A 204 -1.17 15.18 6.75
CA LEU A 204 -2.17 15.51 7.78
C LEU A 204 -2.91 16.81 7.45
N THR A 205 -2.21 17.78 6.86
CA THR A 205 -2.77 19.09 6.48
C THR A 205 -3.20 19.18 5.01
N PHE A 206 -2.92 18.15 4.21
CA PHE A 206 -3.28 18.14 2.80
C PHE A 206 -4.77 17.87 2.63
N GLU A 207 -5.48 18.86 2.10
CA GLU A 207 -6.91 18.78 1.80
C GLU A 207 -7.16 19.16 0.34
N SER A 208 -8.21 18.59 -0.25
CA SER A 208 -8.56 18.92 -1.63
C SER A 208 -9.03 20.37 -1.74
N SER A 209 -8.45 21.09 -2.68
CA SER A 209 -8.94 22.40 -3.12
C SER A 209 -10.13 22.31 -4.08
N ARG A 210 -10.58 21.08 -4.38
CA ARG A 210 -11.57 20.75 -5.41
C ARG A 210 -11.19 21.24 -6.82
N ASP A 211 -9.91 21.47 -7.05
CA ASP A 211 -9.32 21.88 -8.33
C ASP A 211 -8.19 20.91 -8.67
N SER A 212 -8.37 20.11 -9.73
CA SER A 212 -7.42 19.06 -10.11
C SER A 212 -5.99 19.59 -10.32
N ARG A 213 -5.82 20.81 -10.87
CA ARG A 213 -4.49 21.37 -11.13
C ARG A 213 -3.81 21.82 -9.85
N LYS A 214 -4.56 22.43 -8.93
CA LYS A 214 -4.05 22.84 -7.62
C LYS A 214 -3.71 21.64 -6.75
N ASP A 215 -4.60 20.65 -6.66
CA ASP A 215 -4.37 19.41 -5.92
C ASP A 215 -3.13 18.68 -6.43
N MET A 216 -2.98 18.55 -7.74
CA MET A 216 -1.78 17.96 -8.37
C MET A 216 -0.49 18.65 -7.95
N LYS A 217 -0.46 20.00 -8.02
CA LYS A 217 0.73 20.78 -7.63
C LYS A 217 1.03 20.67 -6.14
N ALA A 218 0.00 20.69 -5.29
CA ALA A 218 0.16 20.56 -3.85
C ALA A 218 0.68 19.16 -3.47
N PHE A 219 0.12 18.10 -4.07
CA PHE A 219 0.57 16.73 -3.86
C PHE A 219 2.02 16.50 -4.32
N ALA A 220 2.40 17.03 -5.48
CA ALA A 220 3.78 16.94 -5.98
C ALA A 220 4.79 17.62 -5.04
N LYS A 221 4.44 18.78 -4.48
CA LYS A 221 5.26 19.48 -3.47
C LYS A 221 5.40 18.67 -2.19
N LEU A 222 4.33 18.03 -1.75
CA LEU A 222 4.30 17.23 -0.53
C LEU A 222 5.27 16.05 -0.60
N VAL A 223 5.31 15.35 -1.74
CA VAL A 223 6.13 14.14 -1.87
C VAL A 223 7.58 14.42 -2.29
N ALA A 224 7.85 15.59 -2.88
CA ALA A 224 9.18 15.95 -3.41
C ALA A 224 10.36 15.73 -2.44
N PRO A 225 10.27 16.07 -1.14
CA PRO A 225 11.38 15.83 -0.20
C PRO A 225 11.77 14.36 -0.05
N GLY A 226 10.81 13.43 -0.19
CA GLY A 226 11.03 12.00 -0.01
C GLY A 226 11.45 11.25 -1.27
N VAL A 227 11.24 11.82 -2.47
CA VAL A 227 11.45 11.13 -3.77
C VAL A 227 12.86 10.56 -3.91
N LYS A 228 13.89 11.25 -3.42
CA LYS A 228 15.28 10.78 -3.53
C LYS A 228 15.54 9.52 -2.69
N ALA A 229 14.98 9.45 -1.49
CA ALA A 229 15.11 8.29 -0.61
C ALA A 229 14.17 7.15 -1.03
N LEU A 230 13.03 7.50 -1.60
CA LEU A 230 11.92 6.60 -1.89
C LEU A 230 11.32 6.86 -3.28
N PRO A 231 11.90 6.27 -4.34
CA PRO A 231 11.41 6.43 -5.71
C PRO A 231 9.92 6.10 -5.93
N ALA A 232 9.32 5.25 -5.09
CA ALA A 232 7.90 4.93 -5.14
C ALA A 232 6.99 6.17 -4.92
N LEU A 233 7.48 7.19 -4.20
CA LEU A 233 6.78 8.47 -4.05
C LEU A 233 6.65 9.22 -5.37
N LYS A 234 7.67 9.13 -6.24
CA LYS A 234 7.58 9.70 -7.58
C LYS A 234 6.52 8.98 -8.40
N ALA A 235 6.52 7.65 -8.37
CA ALA A 235 5.51 6.86 -9.08
C ALA A 235 4.07 7.17 -8.58
N ALA A 236 3.89 7.38 -7.28
CA ALA A 236 2.62 7.83 -6.71
C ALA A 236 2.23 9.24 -7.20
N SER A 237 3.18 10.18 -7.21
CA SER A 237 2.98 11.53 -7.76
C SER A 237 2.57 11.51 -9.22
N ASP A 238 3.28 10.73 -10.05
CA ASP A 238 3.05 10.64 -11.48
C ASP A 238 1.67 10.03 -11.78
N GLN A 239 1.24 9.02 -11.00
CA GLN A 239 -0.13 8.47 -11.10
C GLN A 239 -1.19 9.49 -10.68
N PHE A 240 -0.96 10.22 -9.58
CA PHE A 240 -1.90 11.24 -9.11
C PHE A 240 -2.05 12.35 -10.14
N GLU A 241 -0.93 12.82 -10.72
CA GLU A 241 -0.92 13.76 -11.83
C GLU A 241 -1.68 13.24 -13.05
N ALA A 242 -1.46 11.99 -13.46
CA ALA A 242 -2.17 11.39 -14.58
C ALA A 242 -3.70 11.33 -14.34
N ALA A 243 -4.11 10.97 -13.12
CA ALA A 243 -5.52 10.97 -12.72
C ALA A 243 -6.11 12.40 -12.70
N LYS A 244 -5.40 13.39 -12.14
CA LYS A 244 -5.84 14.78 -12.09
C LYS A 244 -5.90 15.46 -13.45
N LYS A 245 -4.94 15.20 -14.34
CA LYS A 245 -4.98 15.67 -15.74
C LYS A 245 -6.19 15.11 -16.48
N SER A 246 -6.50 13.84 -16.23
CA SER A 246 -7.66 13.15 -16.78
C SER A 246 -8.97 13.75 -16.27
N GLU A 247 -9.07 14.04 -14.97
CA GLU A 247 -10.22 14.71 -14.35
C GLU A 247 -10.41 16.13 -14.88
N ALA A 248 -9.35 16.86 -15.18
CA ALA A 248 -9.44 18.24 -15.69
C ALA A 248 -10.18 18.31 -17.05
N GLY A 249 -10.14 17.25 -17.86
CA GLY A 249 -10.95 17.14 -19.08
C GLY A 249 -12.46 16.98 -18.80
N GLY A 250 -12.82 16.70 -17.54
CA GLY A 250 -14.18 16.58 -17.04
C GLY A 250 -14.67 17.76 -16.21
N SER A 251 -14.10 18.97 -16.35
CA SER A 251 -14.52 20.14 -15.55
C SER A 251 -15.98 20.56 -15.77
N ASN A 252 -16.58 20.18 -16.89
CA ASN A 252 -17.96 20.56 -17.26
C ASN A 252 -19.04 19.63 -16.69
N TRP A 253 -18.66 18.64 -15.87
CA TRP A 253 -19.58 17.63 -15.37
C TRP A 253 -20.23 18.06 -14.05
N GLN A 254 -21.49 17.69 -13.87
CA GLN A 254 -22.17 17.85 -12.58
C GLN A 254 -21.44 17.03 -11.51
N HIS A 255 -21.20 17.61 -10.33
CA HIS A 255 -20.42 17.02 -9.23
C HIS A 255 -18.91 16.85 -9.45
N TRP A 256 -18.34 17.43 -10.51
CA TRP A 256 -16.89 17.39 -10.74
C TRP A 256 -16.05 17.79 -9.50
N PRO A 257 -16.35 18.89 -8.77
CA PRO A 257 -15.60 19.27 -7.57
C PRO A 257 -15.58 18.17 -6.48
N ASP A 258 -16.68 17.45 -6.31
CA ASP A 258 -16.82 16.38 -5.30
C ASP A 258 -16.04 15.13 -5.72
N VAL A 259 -16.05 14.80 -7.02
CA VAL A 259 -15.21 13.70 -7.58
C VAL A 259 -13.73 14.00 -7.38
N VAL A 260 -13.30 15.24 -7.66
CA VAL A 260 -11.92 15.68 -7.44
C VAL A 260 -11.56 15.53 -5.96
N ALA A 261 -12.43 15.98 -5.06
CA ALA A 261 -12.22 15.86 -3.62
C ALA A 261 -12.08 14.40 -3.17
N GLN A 262 -13.03 13.54 -3.55
CA GLN A 262 -13.02 12.11 -3.20
C GLN A 262 -11.74 11.41 -3.69
N HIS A 263 -11.33 11.69 -4.92
CA HIS A 263 -10.10 11.14 -5.49
C HIS A 263 -8.84 11.60 -4.76
N THR A 264 -8.82 12.87 -4.34
CA THR A 264 -7.74 13.41 -3.53
C THR A 264 -7.70 12.75 -2.15
N THR A 265 -8.83 12.51 -1.50
CA THR A 265 -8.93 11.76 -0.24
C THR A 265 -8.41 10.33 -0.40
N ILE A 266 -8.83 9.59 -1.42
CA ILE A 266 -8.37 8.21 -1.66
C ILE A 266 -6.85 8.17 -1.91
N ALA A 267 -6.31 9.13 -2.67
CA ALA A 267 -4.87 9.23 -2.90
C ALA A 267 -4.11 9.54 -1.60
N LYS A 268 -4.63 10.46 -0.78
CA LYS A 268 -4.10 10.79 0.55
C LYS A 268 -4.07 9.56 1.46
N GLU A 269 -5.19 8.86 1.61
CA GLU A 269 -5.30 7.67 2.47
C GLU A 269 -4.35 6.54 2.03
N ASN A 270 -4.29 6.25 0.72
CA ASN A 270 -3.39 5.21 0.22
C ASN A 270 -1.92 5.60 0.43
N LEU A 271 -1.55 6.86 0.19
CA LEU A 271 -0.19 7.33 0.43
C LEU A 271 0.15 7.35 1.93
N GLU A 272 -0.77 7.77 2.79
CA GLU A 272 -0.59 7.79 4.25
C GLU A 272 -0.35 6.37 4.77
N TYR A 273 -1.19 5.41 4.40
CA TYR A 273 -1.00 4.01 4.75
C TYR A 273 0.39 3.52 4.31
N TRP A 274 0.78 3.83 3.07
CA TRP A 274 2.07 3.40 2.52
C TRP A 274 3.25 4.03 3.26
N LEU A 275 3.22 5.33 3.54
CA LEU A 275 4.26 6.02 4.29
C LEU A 275 4.41 5.46 5.71
N LYS A 276 3.29 5.15 6.39
CA LYS A 276 3.32 4.49 7.70
C LYS A 276 3.94 3.09 7.60
N TYR A 277 3.62 2.35 6.55
CA TYR A 277 4.16 1.01 6.29
C TYR A 277 5.68 1.05 6.07
N GLU A 278 6.16 1.91 5.16
CA GLU A 278 7.59 2.11 4.91
C GLU A 278 8.32 2.57 6.18
N LYS A 279 7.73 3.49 6.95
CA LYS A 279 8.32 3.96 8.21
C LYS A 279 8.51 2.80 9.19
N ARG A 280 7.53 1.89 9.30
CA ARG A 280 7.67 0.72 10.17
C ARG A 280 8.83 -0.17 9.72
N ILE A 281 8.90 -0.49 8.43
CA ILE A 281 9.94 -1.34 7.87
C ILE A 281 11.33 -0.75 8.03
N MET A 282 11.50 0.54 7.73
CA MET A 282 12.77 1.23 7.94
C MET A 282 13.14 1.28 9.43
N THR A 283 12.16 1.40 10.33
CA THR A 283 12.42 1.37 11.78
C THR A 283 12.96 0.01 12.23
N LEU A 284 12.36 -1.09 11.77
CA LEU A 284 12.83 -2.44 12.04
C LEU A 284 14.24 -2.67 11.48
N ALA A 285 14.48 -2.22 10.25
CA ALA A 285 15.78 -2.33 9.60
C ALA A 285 16.87 -1.51 10.31
N MET A 286 16.52 -0.31 10.80
CA MET A 286 17.41 0.53 11.61
C MET A 286 17.78 -0.15 12.93
N GLN A 287 16.80 -0.75 13.63
CA GLN A 287 17.05 -1.47 14.89
C GLN A 287 17.99 -2.67 14.69
N ARG A 288 17.84 -3.41 13.59
CA ARG A 288 18.78 -4.47 13.19
C ARG A 288 20.18 -3.90 12.95
N ALA A 289 20.28 -2.83 12.15
CA ALA A 289 21.56 -2.22 11.79
C ALA A 289 22.31 -1.69 13.02
N LEU A 290 21.62 -1.03 13.96
CA LEU A 290 22.19 -0.55 15.22
C LEU A 290 22.83 -1.70 16.03
N LYS A 291 22.11 -2.82 16.21
CA LYS A 291 22.65 -3.98 16.93
C LYS A 291 23.85 -4.61 16.22
N ASN A 292 23.85 -4.62 14.90
CA ASN A 292 24.97 -5.14 14.11
C ASN A 292 26.21 -4.23 14.22
N GLU A 293 26.02 -2.92 14.21
CA GLU A 293 27.08 -1.92 14.43
C GLU A 293 27.69 -2.05 15.84
N GLU A 294 26.85 -2.22 16.88
CA GLU A 294 27.30 -2.47 18.26
C GLU A 294 28.11 -3.76 18.37
N THR A 295 27.64 -4.84 17.73
CA THR A 295 28.33 -6.15 17.71
C THR A 295 29.68 -6.06 17.02
N ALA A 296 29.76 -5.37 15.88
CA ALA A 296 31.01 -5.14 15.16
C ALA A 296 32.00 -4.30 15.99
N ALA A 297 31.53 -3.25 16.65
CA ALA A 297 32.36 -2.41 17.52
C ALA A 297 32.89 -3.17 18.75
N ALA A 298 32.10 -4.10 19.31
CA ALA A 298 32.54 -4.96 20.40
C ALA A 298 33.57 -6.01 19.95
N ALA A 299 33.45 -6.55 18.74
CA ALA A 299 34.40 -7.49 18.17
C ALA A 299 35.78 -6.85 17.90
N GLY A 300 35.82 -5.59 17.46
CA GLY A 300 37.07 -4.87 17.18
C GLY A 300 37.85 -4.41 18.42
N LYS A 301 37.31 -4.60 19.63
CA LYS A 301 37.99 -4.27 20.91
C LYS A 301 38.67 -5.48 21.57
N LYS A 302 38.54 -6.67 21.01
CA LYS A 302 39.17 -7.91 21.47
C LYS A 302 40.41 -8.22 20.66
#